data_AF-A0A662Y4N1-F1
#
_entry.id   AF-A0A662Y4N1-F1
#
_cell.length_a   1.000
_cell.length_b   1.000
_cell.length_c   1.000
_cell.angle_alpha   90.00
_cell.angle_beta   90.00
_cell.angle_gamma   90.00
#
_symmetry.space_group_name_H-M   'P 1'
#
loop_
_entity.id
_entity.type
_entity.pdbx_description
1 polymer ?
#
loop_
_entity_poly.entity_id
_entity_poly.type
_entity_poly.pdbx_seq_one_letter_code
_entity_poly.pdbx_strand_id
1 'polypeptide(L)'
;MDFLRLLSADLHALRGEAKRKYPVVKEAVDRALETLPALQQQYAALLRVEGRAPGPGHPLFKSESVLRPFLLACNHTNASHKILVLALASIQRLVSWDAIDPASVGSILRVLQIQAEKNSHVDVQVKLLQTLLQLVTLAYEDKKDGEETPTRRTEISQSATGERFG
;
A
#
# COMPACT_ATOMS: atom_id res chain seq x y z
N MET A 1 -16.42 2.15 -7.02
CA MET A 1 -14.94 2.16 -7.16
C MET A 1 -14.37 3.33 -6.37
N ASP A 2 -14.55 3.33 -5.06
CA ASP A 2 -14.21 4.50 -4.25
C ASP A 2 -12.72 4.61 -3.95
N PHE A 3 -12.01 3.50 -3.79
CA PHE A 3 -10.57 3.52 -3.48
C PHE A 3 -9.72 4.22 -4.55
N LEU A 4 -9.73 3.73 -5.81
CA LEU A 4 -8.94 4.33 -6.90
C LEU A 4 -9.38 5.77 -7.21
N ARG A 5 -10.67 6.09 -7.02
CA ARG A 5 -11.20 7.45 -7.20
C ARG A 5 -10.68 8.40 -6.12
N LEU A 6 -10.69 7.97 -4.86
CA LEU A 6 -10.17 8.76 -3.73
C LEU A 6 -8.66 8.97 -3.88
N LEU A 7 -7.92 7.93 -4.25
CA LEU A 7 -6.48 8.01 -4.51
C LEU A 7 -6.15 8.98 -5.66
N SER A 8 -6.94 8.95 -6.74
CA SER A 8 -6.82 9.93 -7.84
C SER A 8 -7.04 11.36 -7.34
N ALA A 9 -8.07 11.58 -6.52
CA ALA A 9 -8.34 12.89 -5.92
C ALA A 9 -7.19 13.36 -5.01
N ASP A 10 -6.65 12.46 -4.19
CA ASP A 10 -5.51 12.72 -3.30
C ASP A 10 -4.25 13.11 -4.10
N LEU A 11 -3.96 12.42 -5.20
CA LEU A 11 -2.85 12.76 -6.11
C LEU A 11 -3.08 14.13 -6.78
N HIS A 12 -4.28 14.43 -7.28
CA HIS A 12 -4.57 15.73 -7.86
C HIS A 12 -4.45 16.88 -6.84
N ALA A 13 -4.88 16.67 -5.60
CA ALA A 13 -4.72 17.63 -4.52
C ALA A 13 -3.24 17.86 -4.20
N LEU A 14 -2.45 16.78 -4.07
CA LEU A 14 -1.01 16.87 -3.84
C LEU A 14 -0.29 17.59 -4.99
N ARG A 15 -0.65 17.30 -6.24
CA ARG A 15 -0.11 17.99 -7.43
C ARG A 15 -0.33 19.50 -7.34
N GLY A 16 -1.55 19.92 -6.99
CA GLY A 16 -1.94 21.32 -6.89
C GLY A 16 -1.13 22.09 -5.85
N GLU A 17 -0.87 21.45 -4.71
CA GLU A 17 -0.09 22.02 -3.61
C GLU A 17 1.43 21.97 -3.89
N ALA A 18 1.91 20.91 -4.53
CA ALA A 18 3.34 20.66 -4.76
C ALA A 18 3.94 21.49 -5.90
N LYS A 19 3.15 21.80 -6.94
CA LYS A 19 3.65 22.32 -8.23
C LYS A 19 4.56 23.55 -8.18
N ARG A 20 4.48 24.38 -7.13
CA ARG A 20 5.28 25.61 -7.00
C ARG A 20 6.58 25.41 -6.22
N LYS A 21 6.56 24.58 -5.19
CA LYS A 21 7.64 24.49 -4.19
C LYS A 21 8.37 23.15 -4.20
N TYR A 22 7.76 22.11 -4.77
CA TYR A 22 8.23 20.74 -4.70
C TYR A 22 8.16 20.07 -6.09
N PRO A 23 9.02 20.48 -7.05
CA PRO A 23 8.97 19.97 -8.43
C PRO A 23 9.16 18.44 -8.50
N VAL A 24 10.05 17.88 -7.68
CA VAL A 24 10.29 16.43 -7.60
C VAL A 24 9.05 15.66 -7.15
N VAL A 25 8.28 16.21 -6.19
CA VAL A 25 7.01 15.63 -5.75
C VAL A 25 5.99 15.69 -6.89
N LYS A 26 5.87 16.85 -7.55
CA LYS A 26 4.95 17.03 -8.70
C LYS A 26 5.25 16.05 -9.83
N GLU A 27 6.51 15.82 -10.18
CA GLU A 27 6.88 14.84 -11.20
C GLU A 27 6.53 13.40 -10.79
N ALA A 28 6.74 13.05 -9.52
CA ALA A 28 6.31 11.75 -9.02
C ALA A 28 4.78 11.60 -9.10
N VAL A 29 4.03 12.65 -8.76
CA VAL A 29 2.57 12.66 -8.91
C VAL A 29 2.14 12.50 -10.37
N ASP A 30 2.76 13.20 -11.31
CA ASP A 30 2.44 13.06 -12.73
C ASP A 30 2.65 11.61 -13.19
N ARG A 31 3.79 11.00 -12.83
CA ARG A 31 4.05 9.57 -13.11
C ARG A 31 3.03 8.64 -12.48
N ALA A 32 2.60 8.90 -11.24
CA ALA A 32 1.56 8.10 -10.58
C ALA A 32 0.19 8.26 -11.25
N LEU A 33 -0.14 9.46 -11.73
CA LEU A 33 -1.39 9.71 -12.45
C LEU A 33 -1.40 9.02 -13.83
N GLU A 34 -0.25 8.88 -14.48
CA GLU A 34 -0.10 8.12 -15.73
C GLU A 34 -0.36 6.61 -15.56
N THR A 35 -0.10 6.05 -14.38
CA THR A 35 -0.34 4.61 -14.12
C THR A 35 -1.78 4.30 -13.73
N LEU A 36 -2.54 5.27 -13.21
CA LEU A 36 -3.92 5.05 -12.74
C LEU A 36 -4.89 4.54 -13.83
N PRO A 37 -4.89 5.05 -15.08
CA PRO A 37 -5.77 4.52 -16.12
C PRO A 37 -5.52 3.04 -16.40
N ALA A 38 -4.25 2.61 -16.43
CA ALA A 38 -3.89 1.21 -16.62
C ALA A 38 -4.39 0.34 -15.46
N LEU A 39 -4.25 0.81 -14.22
CA LEU A 39 -4.79 0.12 -13.03
C LEU A 39 -6.32 0.00 -13.07
N GLN A 40 -7.02 1.05 -13.51
CA GLN A 40 -8.48 1.02 -13.67
C GLN A 40 -8.92 0.02 -14.74
N GLN A 41 -8.18 -0.04 -15.86
CA GLN A 41 -8.44 -1.02 -16.92
C GLN A 41 -8.21 -2.45 -16.43
N GLN A 42 -7.11 -2.71 -15.72
CA GLN A 42 -6.81 -4.03 -15.14
C GLN A 42 -7.88 -4.46 -14.13
N TYR A 43 -8.32 -3.56 -13.26
CA TYR A 43 -9.44 -3.86 -12.35
C TYR A 43 -10.70 -4.24 -13.12
N ALA A 44 -11.05 -3.47 -14.15
CA ALA A 44 -12.24 -3.73 -14.95
C ALA A 44 -12.13 -5.02 -15.77
N ALA A 45 -10.92 -5.45 -16.12
CA ALA A 45 -10.67 -6.75 -16.75
C ALA A 45 -10.87 -7.89 -15.74
N LEU A 46 -10.27 -7.79 -14.55
CA LEU A 46 -10.43 -8.79 -13.49
C LEU A 46 -11.90 -8.96 -13.08
N LEU A 47 -12.64 -7.85 -12.92
CA LEU A 47 -14.07 -7.91 -12.62
C LEU A 47 -14.88 -8.65 -13.69
N ARG A 48 -14.49 -8.54 -14.97
CA ARG A 48 -15.15 -9.25 -16.08
C ARG A 48 -14.79 -10.73 -16.12
N VAL A 49 -13.53 -11.08 -15.83
CA VAL A 49 -13.02 -12.45 -15.91
C VAL A 49 -13.44 -13.26 -14.69
N GLU A 50 -13.26 -12.71 -13.49
CA GLU A 50 -13.47 -13.41 -12.23
C GLU A 50 -14.89 -13.21 -11.66
N GLY A 51 -15.68 -12.30 -12.25
CA GLY A 51 -17.01 -11.95 -11.78
C GLY A 51 -17.04 -11.25 -10.41
N ARG A 52 -15.86 -11.02 -9.80
CA ARG A 52 -15.70 -10.39 -8.49
C ARG A 52 -14.73 -9.23 -8.59
N ALA A 53 -15.05 -8.15 -7.88
CA ALA A 53 -14.17 -7.00 -7.75
C ALA A 53 -12.94 -7.33 -6.89
N PRO A 54 -11.71 -7.01 -7.35
CA PRO A 54 -10.52 -7.02 -6.50
C PRO A 54 -10.75 -6.19 -5.23
N GLY A 55 -10.56 -6.82 -4.07
CA GLY A 55 -10.74 -6.21 -2.76
C GLY A 55 -9.44 -5.66 -2.15
N PRO A 56 -9.48 -5.17 -0.90
CA PRO A 56 -8.28 -4.86 -0.12
C PRO A 56 -7.27 -6.01 -0.13
N GLY A 57 -5.98 -5.67 -0.14
CA GLY A 57 -4.87 -6.64 -0.17
C GLY A 57 -4.56 -7.27 -1.52
N HIS A 58 -5.40 -7.05 -2.53
CA HIS A 58 -5.16 -7.59 -3.87
C HIS A 58 -3.86 -6.99 -4.48
N PRO A 59 -2.98 -7.81 -5.10
CA PRO A 59 -1.69 -7.36 -5.63
C PRO A 59 -1.77 -6.19 -6.62
N LEU A 60 -2.89 -6.07 -7.36
CA LEU A 60 -3.17 -4.95 -8.27
C LEU A 60 -3.00 -3.58 -7.62
N PHE A 61 -3.31 -3.45 -6.32
CA PHE A 61 -3.24 -2.17 -5.63
C PHE A 61 -1.85 -1.89 -5.02
N LYS A 62 -0.96 -2.88 -4.93
CA LYS A 62 0.39 -2.75 -4.35
C LYS A 62 1.34 -2.14 -5.38
N SER A 63 1.22 -0.83 -5.61
CA SER A 63 2.04 -0.09 -6.58
C SER A 63 2.94 0.95 -5.90
N GLU A 64 4.25 0.72 -5.95
CA GLU A 64 5.24 1.69 -5.43
C GLU A 64 5.13 3.05 -6.14
N SER A 65 4.79 3.05 -7.44
CA SER A 65 4.62 4.27 -8.24
C SER A 65 3.58 5.22 -7.66
N VAL A 66 2.53 4.65 -7.05
CA VAL A 66 1.43 5.37 -6.41
C VAL A 66 1.80 5.88 -5.02
N LEU A 67 2.60 5.12 -4.27
CA LEU A 67 3.04 5.47 -2.93
C LEU A 67 4.13 6.55 -2.94
N ARG A 68 5.05 6.47 -3.91
CA ARG A 68 6.26 7.30 -4.00
C ARG A 68 6.03 8.82 -3.86
N PRO A 69 5.01 9.45 -4.46
CA PRO A 69 4.80 10.89 -4.32
C PRO A 69 4.55 11.33 -2.88
N PHE A 70 3.84 10.52 -2.11
CA PHE A 70 3.54 10.79 -0.71
C PHE A 70 4.77 10.62 0.18
N LEU A 71 5.61 9.61 -0.10
CA LEU A 71 6.90 9.44 0.59
C LEU A 71 7.84 10.61 0.32
N LEU A 72 7.94 11.06 -0.93
CA LEU A 72 8.77 12.22 -1.28
C LEU A 72 8.28 13.49 -0.58
N ALA A 73 6.97 13.70 -0.52
CA ALA A 73 6.37 14.81 0.22
C ALA A 73 6.75 14.79 1.71
N CYS A 74 6.64 13.63 2.38
CA CYS A 74 7.00 13.47 3.78
C CYS A 74 8.50 13.40 4.04
N ASN A 75 9.35 13.22 3.02
CA ASN A 75 10.80 13.22 3.18
C ASN A 75 11.39 14.64 3.27
N HIS A 76 10.62 15.68 2.90
CA HIS A 76 11.03 17.06 3.08
C HIS A 76 10.84 17.49 4.55
N THR A 77 11.94 17.77 5.25
CA THR A 77 11.93 18.18 6.66
C THR A 77 11.10 19.45 6.93
N ASN A 78 11.05 20.35 5.95
CA ASN A 78 10.29 21.60 6.01
C ASN A 78 9.11 21.61 5.03
N ALA A 79 8.49 20.45 4.78
CA ALA A 79 7.25 20.37 4.01
C ALA A 79 6.17 21.25 4.65
N SER A 80 5.34 21.90 3.83
CA SER A 80 4.23 22.67 4.38
C SER A 80 3.27 21.75 5.14
N HIS A 81 2.65 22.27 6.19
CA HIS A 81 1.65 21.56 6.98
C HIS A 81 0.57 20.89 6.10
N LYS A 82 0.08 21.61 5.08
CA LYS A 82 -0.92 21.12 4.13
C LYS A 82 -0.43 19.94 3.26
N ILE A 83 0.83 19.99 2.79
CA ILE A 83 1.44 18.88 2.04
C ILE A 83 1.50 17.62 2.91
N LEU A 84 1.93 17.77 4.17
CA LEU A 84 2.07 16.66 5.10
C LEU A 84 0.71 16.03 5.44
N VAL A 85 -0.31 16.84 5.68
CA VAL A 85 -1.67 16.35 5.94
C VAL A 85 -2.21 15.55 4.75
N LEU A 86 -2.04 16.04 3.52
CA LEU A 86 -2.45 15.34 2.30
C LEU A 86 -1.68 14.02 2.13
N ALA A 87 -0.36 14.05 2.28
CA ALA A 87 0.49 12.89 2.08
C ALA A 87 0.23 11.79 3.13
N LEU A 88 0.15 12.16 4.41
CA LEU A 88 -0.12 11.21 5.49
C LEU A 88 -1.52 10.61 5.39
N ALA A 89 -2.54 11.41 5.05
CA ALA A 89 -3.89 10.87 4.83
C ALA A 89 -3.92 9.85 3.68
N SER A 90 -3.16 10.08 2.62
CA SER A 90 -3.06 9.17 1.49
C SER A 90 -2.31 7.89 1.85
N ILE A 91 -1.22 8.00 2.62
CA ILE A 91 -0.48 6.83 3.16
C ILE A 91 -1.40 6.00 4.05
N GLN A 92 -2.13 6.62 4.98
CA GLN A 92 -3.11 5.92 5.84
C GLN A 92 -4.17 5.19 5.01
N ARG A 93 -4.65 5.82 3.92
CA ARG A 93 -5.61 5.18 3.00
C ARG A 93 -5.01 3.95 2.34
N LEU A 94 -3.78 4.05 1.82
CA LEU A 94 -3.08 2.93 1.20
C LEU A 94 -2.85 1.78 2.20
N VAL A 95 -2.42 2.12 3.42
CA VAL A 95 -2.24 1.15 4.52
C VAL A 95 -3.57 0.47 4.86
N SER A 96 -4.65 1.23 5.06
CA SER A 96 -5.98 0.69 5.40
C SER A 96 -6.58 -0.25 4.35
N TRP A 97 -6.13 -0.14 3.09
CA TRP A 97 -6.58 -0.98 1.98
C TRP A 97 -5.65 -2.17 1.71
N ASP A 98 -4.63 -2.36 2.55
CA ASP A 98 -3.49 -3.27 2.29
C ASP A 98 -2.94 -3.09 0.86
N ALA A 99 -2.73 -1.83 0.47
CA ALA A 99 -2.20 -1.44 -0.83
C ALA A 99 -0.70 -1.07 -0.77
N ILE A 100 0.01 -1.57 0.25
CA ILE A 100 1.42 -1.32 0.48
C ILE A 100 2.22 -2.58 0.19
N ASP A 101 3.29 -2.45 -0.60
CA ASP A 101 4.28 -3.52 -0.75
C ASP A 101 5.09 -3.65 0.56
N PRO A 102 5.28 -4.86 1.11
CA PRO A 102 6.06 -5.07 2.32
C PRO A 102 7.45 -4.42 2.32
N ALA A 103 8.12 -4.36 1.15
CA ALA A 103 9.42 -3.71 1.00
C ALA A 103 9.37 -2.19 1.23
N SER A 104 8.18 -1.57 1.09
CA SER A 104 7.97 -0.14 1.29
C SER A 104 7.73 0.28 2.75
N VAL A 105 7.47 -0.67 3.66
CA VAL A 105 7.16 -0.37 5.07
C VAL A 105 8.30 0.39 5.75
N GLY A 106 9.55 -0.02 5.51
CA GLY A 106 10.73 0.66 6.06
C GLY A 106 10.83 2.13 5.60
N SER A 107 10.47 2.40 4.34
CA SER A 107 10.43 3.76 3.80
C SER A 107 9.33 4.61 4.44
N ILE A 108 8.16 4.02 4.74
CA ILE A 108 7.08 4.71 5.47
C ILE A 108 7.56 5.06 6.87
N LEU A 109 8.09 4.09 7.63
CA LEU A 109 8.58 4.32 9.00
C LEU A 109 9.65 5.42 9.05
N ARG A 110 10.56 5.42 8.07
CA ARG A 110 11.59 6.47 7.95
C ARG A 110 10.97 7.86 7.82
N VAL A 111 10.01 8.06 6.91
CA VAL A 111 9.41 9.39 6.73
C VAL A 111 8.54 9.79 7.92
N LEU A 112 7.89 8.83 8.61
CA LEU A 112 7.17 9.11 9.84
C LEU A 112 8.10 9.61 10.94
N GLN A 113 9.27 8.98 11.10
CA GLN A 113 10.29 9.41 12.06
C GLN A 113 10.80 10.82 11.75
N ILE A 114 11.17 11.10 10.49
CA ILE A 114 11.64 12.42 10.07
C ILE A 114 10.62 13.51 10.46
N GLN A 115 9.34 13.26 10.20
CA GLN A 115 8.29 14.23 10.51
C GLN A 115 7.97 14.33 12.00
N ALA A 116 8.13 13.24 12.77
CA ALA A 116 7.96 13.29 14.23
C ALA A 116 9.03 14.18 14.90
N GLU A 117 10.26 14.15 14.40
CA GLU A 117 11.36 14.96 14.94
C GLU A 117 11.32 16.43 14.50
N LYS A 118 10.79 16.71 13.30
CA LYS A 118 10.88 18.04 12.66
C LYS A 118 9.57 18.83 12.71
N ASN A 119 8.47 18.22 13.10
CA ASN A 119 7.14 18.85 13.07
C ASN A 119 6.50 18.93 14.46
N SER A 120 6.06 20.13 14.84
CA SER A 120 5.38 20.41 16.11
C SER A 120 3.86 20.59 15.96
N HIS A 121 3.31 20.47 14.76
CA HIS A 121 1.88 20.56 14.54
C HIS A 121 1.17 19.30 15.07
N VAL A 122 0.27 19.50 16.04
CA VAL A 122 -0.42 18.42 16.77
C VAL A 122 -1.18 17.47 15.83
N ASP A 123 -1.83 18.01 14.81
CA ASP A 123 -2.58 17.23 13.83
C ASP A 123 -1.69 16.36 12.93
N VAL A 124 -0.49 16.84 12.57
CA VAL A 124 0.54 16.03 11.91
C VAL A 124 0.97 14.92 12.86
N GLN A 125 1.30 15.23 14.12
CA GLN A 125 1.71 14.23 15.11
C GLN A 125 0.65 13.14 15.33
N VAL A 126 -0.62 13.52 15.43
CA VAL A 126 -1.74 12.57 15.53
C VAL A 126 -1.79 11.66 14.30
N LYS A 127 -1.63 12.20 13.09
CA LYS A 127 -1.58 11.39 11.87
C LYS A 127 -0.39 10.44 11.84
N LEU A 128 0.79 10.88 12.29
CA LEU A 128 1.97 10.01 12.37
C LEU A 128 1.71 8.81 13.28
N LEU A 129 1.17 9.06 14.48
CA LEU A 129 0.83 8.02 15.44
C LEU A 129 -0.26 7.08 14.91
N GLN A 130 -1.30 7.61 14.27
CA GLN A 130 -2.35 6.82 13.65
C GLN A 130 -1.81 5.91 12.54
N THR A 131 -0.93 6.42 11.68
CA THR A 131 -0.30 5.62 10.61
C THR A 131 0.58 4.53 11.20
N LEU A 132 1.37 4.85 12.23
CA LEU A 132 2.22 3.88 12.91
C LEU A 132 1.39 2.77 13.55
N LEU A 133 0.29 3.13 14.24
CA LEU A 133 -0.62 2.17 14.83
C LEU A 133 -1.20 1.22 13.77
N GLN A 134 -1.68 1.76 12.64
CA GLN A 134 -2.21 0.96 11.54
C GLN A 134 -1.18 -0.04 11.00
N LEU A 135 0.07 0.39 10.80
CA LEU A 135 1.14 -0.49 10.34
C LEU A 135 1.42 -1.63 11.33
N VAL A 136 1.47 -1.33 12.63
CA VAL A 136 1.69 -2.34 13.67
C VAL A 136 0.53 -3.32 13.77
N THR A 137 -0.71 -2.84 13.65
CA THR A 137 -1.90 -3.69 13.65
C THR A 137 -1.89 -4.65 12.46
N LEU A 138 -1.61 -4.17 11.25
CA LEU A 138 -1.51 -5.03 10.06
C LEU A 138 -0.41 -6.08 10.21
N ALA A 139 0.76 -5.70 10.72
CA ALA A 139 1.87 -6.64 10.95
C ALA A 139 1.55 -7.69 12.03
N TYR A 140 0.65 -7.39 12.96
CA TYR A 140 0.19 -8.35 13.97
C TYR A 140 -0.83 -9.34 13.39
N GLU A 141 -1.76 -8.87 12.56
CA GLU A 141 -2.76 -9.70 11.91
C GLU A 141 -2.12 -10.74 10.96
N ASP A 142 -1.09 -10.35 10.19
CA ASP A 142 -0.36 -11.23 9.27
C ASP A 142 0.30 -12.43 9.98
N LYS A 143 0.72 -12.27 11.25
CA LYS A 143 1.27 -13.37 12.06
C LYS A 143 0.23 -14.41 12.45
N LYS A 144 -1.04 -14.01 12.57
CA LYS A 144 -2.12 -14.90 13.01
C LYS A 144 -2.51 -15.88 11.91
N ASP A 145 -2.44 -15.45 10.64
CA ASP A 145 -2.75 -16.28 9.48
C ASP A 145 -1.64 -17.32 9.18
N GLY A 146 -0.41 -17.08 9.66
CA GLY A 146 0.73 -17.99 9.53
C GLY A 146 0.73 -19.20 10.49
N GLU A 147 -0.20 -19.28 11.45
CA GLU A 147 -0.29 -20.37 12.44
C GLU A 147 -1.31 -21.48 12.08
N GLU A 148 -1.99 -21.41 10.93
CA GLU A 148 -2.85 -22.51 10.45
C GLU A 148 -2.01 -23.64 9.81
N THR A 149 -1.89 -24.74 10.54
CA THR A 149 -1.08 -25.93 10.20
C THR A 149 -1.65 -26.71 9.01
N PRO A 150 -0.90 -27.02 7.94
CA PRO A 150 -1.37 -27.98 6.94
C PRO A 150 -1.14 -29.40 7.48
N THR A 151 -2.22 -30.02 7.98
CA THR A 151 -2.24 -31.44 8.32
C THR A 151 -1.94 -32.27 7.06
N ARG A 152 -0.73 -32.80 7.01
CA ARG A 152 -0.23 -33.71 5.97
C ARG A 152 -1.06 -35.00 5.98
N ARG A 153 -2.09 -35.08 5.13
CA ARG A 153 -2.75 -36.35 4.81
C ARG A 153 -1.89 -37.08 3.78
N THR A 154 -0.93 -37.86 4.27
CA THR A 154 -0.15 -38.80 3.47
C THR A 154 -1.09 -39.91 3.00
N GLU A 155 -1.58 -39.84 1.77
CA GLU A 155 -2.21 -40.98 1.11
C GLU A 155 -1.11 -41.99 0.76
N ILE A 156 -1.11 -43.10 1.49
CA ILE A 156 -0.31 -44.29 1.20
C ILE A 156 -0.88 -44.89 -0.08
N SER A 157 -0.19 -44.67 -1.21
CA SER A 157 -0.38 -45.48 -2.41
C SER A 157 0.78 -46.45 -2.49
N GLN A 158 0.61 -47.63 -1.88
CA GLN A 158 1.49 -48.77 -2.15
C GLN A 158 1.07 -49.37 -3.49
N SER A 159 1.81 -49.01 -4.53
CA SER A 159 1.96 -49.79 -5.74
C SER A 159 2.70 -51.09 -5.40
N ALA A 160 2.00 -52.22 -5.36
CA ALA A 160 2.61 -53.55 -5.39
C ALA A 160 2.38 -54.17 -6.77
N THR A 161 3.41 -54.11 -7.62
CA THR A 161 3.47 -54.84 -8.88
C THR A 161 4.66 -55.80 -8.80
N GLY A 162 4.39 -57.08 -9.08
CA GLY A 162 5.38 -58.15 -9.24
C GLY A 162 5.63 -58.93 -7.94
N GLU A 163 5.76 -60.25 -7.91
CA GLU A 163 6.04 -61.18 -8.98
C GLU A 163 6.04 -62.62 -8.38
N ARG A 164 5.82 -63.63 -9.24
CA ARG A 164 6.32 -65.02 -9.18
C ARG A 164 5.54 -66.15 -8.47
N PHE A 165 5.16 -67.10 -9.33
CA PHE A 165 5.34 -68.57 -9.29
C PHE A 165 4.85 -69.40 -8.10
N GLY A 166 4.09 -70.45 -8.42
CA GLY A 166 3.80 -71.61 -7.58
C GLY A 166 2.44 -72.19 -7.86
#